data_AF-A0A7Y0VXI7-F1
#
_entry.id   AF-A0A7Y0VXI7-F1
#
_cell.length_a   1.000
_cell.length_b   1.000
_cell.length_c   1.000
_cell.angle_alpha   90.00
_cell.angle_beta   90.00
_cell.angle_gamma   90.00
#
_symmetry.space_group_name_H-M   'P 1'
#
loop_
_entity.id
_entity.type
_entity.pdbx_description
1 polymer ?
#
loop_
_entity_poly.entity_id
_entity_poly.type
_entity_poly.pdbx_seq_one_letter_code
_entity_poly.pdbx_strand_id
1 'polypeptide(L)'
;MFEIIGLVTTILLVVVIGKAIYKFLIKRNLRKAAMVARKFGVPEAFIFESFKRLDDIKGAMVQLSQLDDRFDEKPVFIQFGESIALNYEGQLKGYVPRYPGYFEDGAEDFDEVINISVSLGVPRHLVGDLYVENHSGLNKFAAQINSPGSIHHNASFEERLAVSISTLFRSQNRF
;
A
#
# COMPACT_ATOMS: atom_id res chain seq x y z
N MET A 1 -48.44 1.39 -26.95
CA MET A 1 -47.11 1.51 -27.59
C MET A 1 -46.37 2.79 -27.16
N PHE A 2 -47.04 3.95 -27.13
CA PHE A 2 -46.45 5.23 -26.68
C PHE A 2 -46.06 5.30 -25.19
N GLU A 3 -46.79 4.64 -24.29
CA GLU A 3 -46.48 4.66 -22.85
C GLU A 3 -45.17 3.94 -22.50
N ILE A 4 -44.85 2.85 -23.22
CA ILE A 4 -43.60 2.10 -23.01
C ILE A 4 -42.40 2.93 -23.48
N ILE A 5 -42.52 3.63 -24.62
CA ILE A 5 -41.48 4.52 -25.13
C ILE A 5 -41.27 5.70 -24.17
N GLY A 6 -42.35 6.31 -23.67
CA GLY A 6 -42.28 7.39 -22.67
C GLY A 6 -41.60 6.97 -21.36
N LEU A 7 -41.94 5.78 -20.85
CA LEU A 7 -41.34 5.22 -19.64
C LEU A 7 -39.84 4.94 -19.81
N VAL A 8 -39.45 4.29 -20.92
CA VAL A 8 -38.05 3.97 -21.22
C VAL A 8 -37.21 5.23 -21.36
N THR A 9 -37.75 6.27 -22.01
CA THR A 9 -37.05 7.55 -22.20
C THR A 9 -36.86 8.28 -20.86
N THR A 10 -37.85 8.23 -19.98
CA THR A 10 -37.78 8.86 -18.65
C THR A 10 -36.74 8.18 -17.77
N ILE A 11 -36.70 6.84 -17.76
CA ILE A 11 -35.70 6.07 -17.01
C ILE A 11 -34.28 6.36 -17.53
N LEU A 12 -34.10 6.39 -18.86
CA LEU A 12 -32.81 6.76 -19.47
C LEU A 12 -32.36 8.16 -19.05
N LEU A 13 -33.27 9.14 -19.05
CA LEU A 13 -32.98 10.50 -18.64
C LEU A 13 -32.53 10.57 -17.18
N VAL A 14 -33.24 9.90 -16.28
CA VAL A 14 -32.88 9.81 -14.84
C VAL A 14 -31.51 9.16 -14.66
N VAL A 15 -31.19 8.11 -15.42
CA VAL A 15 -29.88 7.44 -15.35
C VAL A 15 -28.76 8.36 -15.86
N VAL A 16 -28.98 9.10 -16.94
CA VAL A 16 -27.98 10.02 -17.52
C VAL A 16 -27.72 11.18 -16.56
N ILE A 17 -28.78 11.81 -16.04
CA ILE A 17 -28.68 12.90 -15.07
C ILE A 17 -28.03 12.41 -13.77
N GLY A 18 -28.45 11.25 -13.27
CA GLY A 18 -27.87 10.62 -12.07
C GLY A 18 -26.37 10.35 -12.22
N LYS A 19 -25.94 9.80 -13.37
CA LYS A 19 -24.51 9.58 -13.67
C LYS A 19 -23.73 10.90 -13.74
N ALA A 20 -24.31 11.94 -14.31
CA ALA A 20 -23.67 13.26 -14.40
C ALA A 20 -23.48 13.90 -13.02
N ILE A 21 -24.52 13.87 -12.18
CA ILE A 21 -24.48 14.36 -10.80
C ILE A 21 -23.47 13.56 -9.97
N TYR A 22 -23.46 12.23 -10.10
CA TYR A 22 -22.53 11.36 -9.41
C TYR A 22 -21.07 11.65 -9.77
N LYS A 23 -20.76 11.78 -11.08
CA LYS A 23 -19.42 12.17 -11.55
C LYS A 23 -18.99 13.55 -11.02
N PHE A 24 -19.93 14.50 -10.97
CA PHE A 24 -19.65 15.85 -10.44
C PHE A 24 -19.34 15.83 -8.94
N LEU A 25 -20.13 15.08 -8.15
CA LEU A 25 -19.91 14.93 -6.70
C LEU A 25 -18.57 14.26 -6.38
N ILE A 26 -18.23 13.19 -7.11
CA ILE A 26 -16.92 12.51 -6.96
C ILE A 26 -15.79 13.49 -7.23
N LYS A 27 -15.83 14.21 -8.36
CA LYS A 27 -14.77 15.14 -8.73
C LYS A 27 -14.57 16.24 -7.68
N ARG A 28 -15.67 16.72 -7.08
CA ARG A 28 -15.63 17.70 -5.99
C ARG A 28 -15.02 17.12 -4.70
N ASN A 29 -15.37 15.90 -4.33
CA ASN A 29 -14.84 15.26 -3.13
C ASN A 29 -13.36 14.87 -3.27
N LEU A 30 -12.94 14.36 -4.43
CA LEU A 30 -11.53 14.09 -4.73
C LEU A 30 -10.69 15.37 -4.67
N ARG A 31 -11.22 16.49 -5.19
CA ARG A 31 -10.53 17.79 -5.09
C ARG A 31 -10.37 18.24 -3.63
N LYS A 32 -11.38 18.01 -2.78
CA LYS A 32 -11.31 18.30 -1.35
C LYS A 32 -10.31 17.39 -0.62
N ALA A 33 -10.30 16.10 -0.94
CA ALA A 33 -9.33 15.15 -0.41
C ALA A 33 -7.89 15.53 -0.80
N ALA A 34 -7.67 15.94 -2.05
CA ALA A 34 -6.37 16.44 -2.51
C ALA A 34 -5.93 17.69 -1.73
N MET A 35 -6.85 18.60 -1.40
CA MET A 35 -6.53 19.76 -0.56
C MET A 35 -6.14 19.34 0.87
N VAL A 36 -6.81 18.34 1.44
CA VAL A 36 -6.48 17.80 2.77
C VAL A 36 -5.09 17.15 2.73
N ALA A 37 -4.82 16.25 1.78
CA ALA A 37 -3.51 15.60 1.63
C ALA A 37 -2.37 16.61 1.43
N ARG A 38 -2.59 17.67 0.63
CA ARG A 38 -1.61 18.77 0.48
C ARG A 38 -1.30 19.50 1.78
N LYS A 39 -2.27 19.66 2.68
CA LYS A 39 -2.01 20.27 4.01
C LYS A 39 -1.06 19.44 4.85
N PHE A 40 -0.99 18.13 4.60
CA PHE A 40 -0.03 17.22 5.22
C PHE A 40 1.30 17.10 4.44
N GLY A 41 1.55 17.97 3.46
CA GLY A 41 2.82 18.02 2.74
C GLY A 41 2.96 17.00 1.61
N VAL A 42 1.87 16.32 1.22
CA VAL A 42 1.91 15.32 0.14
C VAL A 42 2.09 15.98 -1.24
N PRO A 43 3.07 15.55 -2.06
CA PRO A 43 3.25 16.02 -3.42
C PRO A 43 2.04 15.72 -4.31
N GLU A 44 1.70 16.66 -5.19
CA GLU A 44 0.54 16.52 -6.08
C GLU A 44 0.61 15.28 -6.99
N ALA A 45 1.80 14.92 -7.46
CA ALA A 45 2.01 13.71 -8.25
C ALA A 45 1.57 12.45 -7.51
N PHE A 46 1.94 12.34 -6.23
CA PHE A 46 1.56 11.20 -5.38
C PHE A 46 0.05 11.16 -5.14
N ILE A 47 -0.57 12.30 -4.85
CA ILE A 47 -2.04 12.39 -4.65
C ILE A 47 -2.80 11.86 -5.88
N PHE A 48 -2.38 12.26 -7.08
CA PHE A 48 -3.01 11.79 -8.31
C PHE A 48 -2.79 10.30 -8.56
N GLU A 49 -1.63 9.77 -8.18
CA GLU A 49 -1.33 8.35 -8.27
C GLU A 49 -2.17 7.54 -7.27
N SER A 50 -2.31 8.01 -6.03
CA SER A 50 -3.15 7.38 -5.01
C SER A 50 -4.61 7.26 -5.44
N PHE A 51 -5.17 8.24 -6.18
CA PHE A 51 -6.53 8.12 -6.71
C PHE A 51 -6.73 6.98 -7.70
N LYS A 52 -5.65 6.46 -8.30
CA LYS A 52 -5.69 5.27 -9.17
C LYS A 52 -5.60 3.98 -8.37
N ARG A 53 -5.05 4.02 -7.15
CA ARG A 53 -4.85 2.90 -6.23
C ARG A 53 -5.83 2.99 -5.06
N LEU A 54 -7.12 2.84 -5.36
CA LEU A 54 -8.19 2.99 -4.36
C LEU A 54 -8.10 1.96 -3.22
N ASP A 55 -7.55 0.78 -3.48
CA ASP A 55 -7.44 -0.27 -2.44
C ASP A 55 -6.38 0.06 -1.38
N ASP A 56 -5.27 0.69 -1.76
CA ASP A 56 -4.26 1.19 -0.82
C ASP A 56 -4.83 2.28 0.09
N ILE A 57 -5.70 3.14 -0.47
CA ILE A 57 -6.38 4.19 0.31
C ILE A 57 -7.34 3.53 1.32
N LYS A 58 -8.13 2.53 0.92
CA LYS A 58 -9.02 1.81 1.84
C LYS A 58 -8.23 1.11 2.95
N GLY A 59 -7.10 0.49 2.63
CA GLY A 59 -6.22 -0.13 3.62
C GLY A 59 -5.74 0.88 4.66
N ALA A 60 -5.32 2.06 4.22
CA ALA A 60 -4.94 3.16 5.10
C ALA A 60 -6.13 3.73 5.91
N MET A 61 -7.34 3.76 5.35
CA MET A 61 -8.55 4.17 6.10
C MET A 61 -8.83 3.22 7.26
N VAL A 62 -8.71 1.90 7.05
CA VAL A 62 -8.89 0.90 8.11
C VAL A 62 -7.86 1.10 9.22
N GLN A 63 -6.60 1.33 8.86
CA GLN A 63 -5.54 1.60 9.84
C GLN A 63 -5.82 2.90 10.63
N LEU A 64 -6.27 3.97 9.97
CA LEU A 64 -6.60 5.22 10.65
C LEU A 64 -7.82 5.10 11.56
N SER A 65 -8.83 4.32 11.17
CA SER A 65 -9.99 4.00 12.02
C SER A 65 -9.58 3.27 13.31
N GLN A 66 -8.54 2.42 13.24
CA GLN A 66 -7.98 1.75 14.41
C GLN A 66 -7.09 2.65 15.29
N LEU A 67 -6.53 3.73 14.73
CA LEU A 67 -5.61 4.64 15.41
C LEU A 67 -6.30 5.88 15.99
N ASP A 68 -7.41 6.33 15.40
CA ASP A 68 -8.20 7.49 15.81
C ASP A 68 -9.69 7.13 15.80
N ASP A 69 -10.27 6.93 16.98
CA ASP A 69 -11.70 6.57 17.17
C ASP A 69 -12.67 7.56 16.50
N ARG A 70 -12.24 8.81 16.27
CA ARG A 70 -13.06 9.84 15.62
C ARG A 70 -12.87 9.89 14.12
N PHE A 71 -12.01 9.06 13.55
CA PHE A 71 -11.74 9.03 12.11
C PHE A 71 -13.00 8.72 11.30
N ASP A 72 -13.79 7.75 11.76
CA ASP A 72 -15.03 7.33 11.08
C ASP A 72 -16.13 8.39 11.13
N GLU A 73 -16.07 9.32 12.09
CA GLU A 73 -16.98 10.47 12.18
C GLU A 73 -16.61 11.60 11.22
N LYS A 74 -15.37 11.60 10.68
CA LYS A 74 -14.92 12.64 9.76
C LYS A 74 -15.65 12.52 8.42
N PRO A 75 -15.86 13.65 7.70
CA PRO A 75 -16.33 13.59 6.33
C PRO A 75 -15.43 12.74 5.43
N VAL A 76 -16.02 11.96 4.51
CA VAL A 76 -15.31 11.04 3.61
C VAL A 76 -14.11 11.66 2.88
N PHE A 77 -14.20 12.95 2.49
CA PHE A 77 -13.07 13.62 1.82
C PHE A 77 -11.90 13.91 2.76
N ILE A 78 -12.14 14.08 4.05
CA ILE A 78 -11.10 14.22 5.08
C ILE A 78 -10.43 12.87 5.30
N GLN A 79 -11.24 11.82 5.50
CA GLN A 79 -10.73 10.44 5.63
C GLN A 79 -9.84 10.07 4.43
N PHE A 80 -10.31 10.30 3.21
CA PHE A 80 -9.52 10.07 1.99
C PHE A 80 -8.21 10.85 1.96
N GLY A 81 -8.23 12.13 2.37
CA GLY A 81 -7.04 12.98 2.38
C GLY A 81 -6.02 12.56 3.43
N GLU A 82 -6.48 12.19 4.63
CA GLU A 82 -5.64 11.67 5.71
C GLU A 82 -5.06 10.30 5.36
N SER A 83 -5.82 9.42 4.69
CA SER A 83 -5.30 8.12 4.23
C SER A 83 -4.24 8.24 3.15
N ILE A 84 -4.37 9.22 2.24
CA ILE A 84 -3.32 9.52 1.26
C ILE A 84 -2.06 10.04 1.97
N ALA A 85 -2.23 10.88 3.00
CA ALA A 85 -1.12 11.37 3.80
C ALA A 85 -0.42 10.24 4.57
N LEU A 86 -1.18 9.32 5.18
CA LEU A 86 -0.62 8.15 5.87
C LEU A 86 0.17 7.27 4.91
N ASN A 87 -0.36 6.98 3.72
CA ASN A 87 0.37 6.21 2.71
C ASN A 87 1.65 6.90 2.24
N TYR A 88 1.62 8.22 2.08
CA TYR A 88 2.79 9.01 1.72
C TYR A 88 3.84 9.02 2.83
N GLU A 89 3.42 9.22 4.07
CA GLU A 89 4.27 9.13 5.25
C GLU A 89 4.88 7.73 5.41
N GLY A 90 4.07 6.70 5.13
CA GLY A 90 4.52 5.32 5.04
C GLY A 90 5.66 5.18 4.02
N GLN A 91 5.47 5.64 2.79
CA GLN A 91 6.54 5.60 1.80
C GLN A 91 7.79 6.40 2.18
N LEU A 92 7.64 7.58 2.79
CA LEU A 92 8.77 8.40 3.24
C LEU A 92 9.56 7.74 4.37
N LYS A 93 8.88 7.07 5.31
CA LYS A 93 9.51 6.34 6.41
C LYS A 93 9.99 4.94 6.00
N GLY A 94 9.78 4.56 4.74
CA GLY A 94 10.08 3.21 4.24
C GLY A 94 9.16 2.14 4.82
N TYR A 95 7.98 2.54 5.31
CA TYR A 95 6.87 1.67 5.67
C TYR A 95 6.35 1.04 4.38
N VAL A 96 6.73 -0.21 4.18
CA VAL A 96 6.16 -1.07 3.14
C VAL A 96 4.68 -1.25 3.48
N PRO A 97 3.72 -1.03 2.57
CA PRO A 97 2.31 -1.25 2.85
C PRO A 97 2.15 -2.66 3.42
N ARG A 98 1.40 -2.83 4.52
CA ARG A 98 0.99 -4.17 4.98
C ARG A 98 0.18 -4.80 3.85
N TYR A 99 0.86 -5.63 3.06
CA TYR A 99 0.26 -6.29 1.91
C TYR A 99 -0.83 -7.26 2.41
N PRO A 100 -2.01 -7.27 1.76
CA PRO A 100 -3.10 -8.13 2.18
C PRO A 100 -2.68 -9.58 1.95
N GLY A 101 -2.40 -10.29 3.05
CA GLY A 101 -1.83 -11.64 3.05
C GLY A 101 -0.82 -11.91 4.17
N TYR A 102 -0.40 -10.88 4.91
CA TYR A 102 0.54 -11.04 6.03
C TYR A 102 -0.16 -11.42 7.33
N PHE A 103 0.29 -12.52 7.93
CA PHE A 103 -0.17 -13.07 9.20
C PHE A 103 -0.08 -12.02 10.32
N GLU A 104 -1.09 -12.00 11.19
CA GLU A 104 -1.32 -11.01 12.25
C GLU A 104 -0.21 -10.95 13.32
N ASP A 105 0.82 -11.81 13.28
CA ASP A 105 1.89 -11.89 14.28
C ASP A 105 3.30 -11.46 13.80
N GLY A 106 3.53 -11.17 12.50
CA GLY A 106 4.89 -11.05 11.93
C GLY A 106 5.33 -9.65 11.43
N ALA A 107 4.65 -8.58 11.84
CA ALA A 107 4.93 -7.23 11.33
C ALA A 107 6.15 -6.55 11.97
N GLU A 108 6.49 -6.88 13.22
CA GLU A 108 7.69 -6.38 13.89
C GLU A 108 8.97 -7.02 13.31
N ASP A 109 8.87 -8.29 12.89
CA ASP A 109 10.00 -9.07 12.36
C ASP A 109 10.48 -8.57 10.97
N PHE A 110 9.60 -7.94 10.17
CA PHE A 110 9.98 -7.47 8.84
C PHE A 110 10.78 -6.16 8.86
N ASP A 111 10.56 -5.30 9.86
CA ASP A 111 11.38 -4.10 10.04
C ASP A 111 12.83 -4.48 10.36
N GLU A 112 13.03 -5.56 11.12
CA GLU A 112 14.34 -6.14 11.37
C GLU A 112 14.99 -6.65 10.06
N VAL A 113 14.24 -7.40 9.24
CA VAL A 113 14.71 -7.84 7.90
C VAL A 113 15.14 -6.66 7.03
N ILE A 114 14.38 -5.56 7.04
CA ILE A 114 14.71 -4.35 6.28
C ILE A 114 16.02 -3.74 6.79
N ASN A 115 16.14 -3.57 8.10
CA ASN A 115 17.32 -2.95 8.71
C ASN A 115 18.59 -3.77 8.45
N ILE A 116 18.52 -5.11 8.55
CA ILE A 116 19.64 -6.00 8.26
C ILE A 116 19.95 -5.99 6.75
N SER A 117 18.94 -6.02 5.88
CA SER A 117 19.17 -5.98 4.42
C SER A 117 19.87 -4.69 3.99
N VAL A 118 19.51 -3.56 4.62
CA VAL A 118 20.16 -2.27 4.38
C VAL A 118 21.60 -2.25 4.87
N SER A 119 21.89 -2.83 6.04
CA SER A 119 23.27 -2.94 6.53
C SER A 119 24.14 -3.85 5.65
N LEU A 120 23.52 -4.80 4.95
CA LEU A 120 24.17 -5.66 3.96
C LEU A 120 24.34 -5.02 2.57
N GLY A 121 23.88 -3.77 2.39
CA GLY A 121 24.09 -2.96 1.19
C GLY A 121 22.93 -2.93 0.21
N VAL A 122 21.75 -3.45 0.58
CA VAL A 122 20.53 -3.33 -0.25
C VAL A 122 19.91 -1.95 -0.02
N PRO A 123 19.60 -1.17 -1.07
CA PRO A 123 18.88 0.08 -0.91
C PRO A 123 17.52 -0.16 -0.24
N ARG A 124 17.21 0.58 0.84
CA ARG A 124 16.02 0.38 1.68
C ARG A 124 14.71 0.29 0.88
N HIS A 125 14.57 1.12 -0.15
CA HIS A 125 13.38 1.16 -1.00
C HIS A 125 13.18 -0.09 -1.87
N LEU A 126 14.23 -0.88 -2.12
CA LEU A 126 14.17 -2.10 -2.94
C LEU A 126 13.90 -3.36 -2.11
N VAL A 127 14.06 -3.31 -0.79
CA VAL A 127 13.95 -4.51 0.05
C VAL A 127 12.54 -5.09 -0.03
N GLY A 128 11.51 -4.24 0.07
CA GLY A 128 10.11 -4.66 -0.04
C GLY A 128 9.79 -5.26 -1.40
N ASP A 129 10.19 -4.59 -2.48
CA ASP A 129 9.94 -5.03 -3.86
C ASP A 129 10.60 -6.38 -4.15
N LEU A 130 11.89 -6.52 -3.81
CA LEU A 130 12.64 -7.77 -3.96
C LEU A 130 11.99 -8.91 -3.20
N TYR A 131 11.53 -8.64 -1.98
CA TYR A 131 10.87 -9.62 -1.15
C TYR A 131 9.53 -10.07 -1.74
N VAL A 132 8.69 -9.13 -2.16
CA VAL A 132 7.35 -9.44 -2.70
C VAL A 132 7.45 -10.21 -4.02
N GLU A 133 8.30 -9.76 -4.93
CA GLU A 133 8.48 -10.38 -6.25
C GLU A 133 9.04 -11.81 -6.15
N ASN A 134 9.80 -12.12 -5.09
CA ASN A 134 10.55 -13.37 -4.96
C ASN A 134 10.22 -14.14 -3.67
N HIS A 135 9.11 -13.82 -3.01
CA HIS A 135 8.75 -14.25 -1.65
C HIS A 135 8.94 -15.75 -1.42
N SER A 136 8.37 -16.59 -2.30
CA SER A 136 8.45 -18.05 -2.18
C SER A 136 9.89 -18.57 -2.32
N GLY A 137 10.68 -17.96 -3.21
CA GLY A 137 12.08 -18.34 -3.44
C GLY A 137 12.97 -17.92 -2.27
N LEU A 138 12.79 -16.70 -1.78
CA LEU A 138 13.56 -16.15 -0.67
C LEU A 138 13.30 -16.90 0.64
N ASN A 139 12.05 -17.25 0.96
CA ASN A 139 11.74 -18.03 2.16
C ASN A 139 12.32 -19.44 2.10
N LYS A 140 12.29 -20.10 0.92
CA LYS A 140 12.91 -21.41 0.72
C LYS A 140 14.43 -21.33 0.86
N PHE A 141 15.06 -20.29 0.31
CA PHE A 141 16.50 -20.09 0.43
C PHE A 141 16.91 -19.76 1.88
N ALA A 142 16.17 -18.90 2.57
CA ALA A 142 16.37 -18.60 3.99
C ALA A 142 16.26 -19.85 4.87
N ALA A 143 15.33 -20.76 4.58
CA ALA A 143 15.23 -22.04 5.27
C ALA A 143 16.43 -22.96 5.00
N GLN A 144 16.94 -23.00 3.76
CA GLN A 144 18.12 -23.78 3.39
C GLN A 144 19.40 -23.26 4.05
N ILE A 145 19.52 -21.95 4.22
CA ILE A 145 20.62 -21.31 4.95
C ILE A 145 20.69 -21.78 6.40
N ASN A 146 19.64 -22.37 6.99
CA ASN A 146 19.69 -22.95 8.33
C ASN A 146 20.27 -24.38 8.40
N SER A 147 20.76 -24.94 7.31
CA SER A 147 21.27 -26.31 7.29
C SER A 147 22.54 -26.47 8.15
N PRO A 148 22.72 -27.61 8.86
CA PRO A 148 23.96 -27.88 9.61
C PRO A 148 25.20 -27.71 8.73
N GLY A 149 26.15 -26.88 9.18
CA GLY A 149 27.38 -26.58 8.45
C GLY A 149 27.35 -25.28 7.63
N SER A 150 26.25 -24.53 7.62
CA SER A 150 26.22 -23.18 7.05
C SER A 150 26.77 -22.12 8.01
N ILE A 151 27.22 -20.98 7.47
CA ILE A 151 27.75 -19.84 8.25
C ILE A 151 26.66 -19.19 9.14
N HIS A 152 25.39 -19.34 8.75
CA HIS A 152 24.22 -18.77 9.42
C HIS A 152 23.34 -19.84 10.07
N HIS A 153 23.92 -21.00 10.40
CA HIS A 153 23.24 -22.03 11.15
C HIS A 153 22.88 -21.48 12.55
N ASN A 154 21.62 -21.58 12.94
CA ASN A 154 21.04 -20.97 14.16
C ASN A 154 20.84 -19.44 14.14
N ALA A 155 21.08 -18.75 13.02
CA ALA A 155 20.67 -17.36 12.85
C ALA A 155 19.14 -17.20 12.94
N SER A 156 18.65 -16.00 13.25
CA SER A 156 17.21 -15.74 13.22
C SER A 156 16.64 -15.93 11.80
N PHE A 157 15.33 -16.14 11.66
CA PHE A 157 14.76 -16.29 10.32
C PHE A 157 14.90 -15.00 9.53
N GLU A 158 14.83 -13.87 10.22
CA GLU A 158 14.94 -12.50 9.75
C GLU A 158 16.34 -12.23 9.17
N GLU A 159 17.39 -12.64 9.88
CA GLU A 159 18.78 -12.58 9.42
C GLU A 159 18.98 -13.43 8.15
N ARG A 160 18.48 -14.68 8.14
CA ARG A 160 18.60 -15.56 6.97
C ARG A 160 17.85 -15.00 5.78
N LEU A 161 16.69 -14.38 6.01
CA LEU A 161 15.90 -13.76 4.97
C LEU A 161 16.58 -12.49 4.43
N ALA A 162 17.15 -11.65 5.29
CA ALA A 162 17.91 -10.48 4.88
C ALA A 162 19.15 -10.85 4.05
N VAL A 163 19.85 -11.93 4.43
CA VAL A 163 20.96 -12.50 3.64
C VAL A 163 20.46 -12.99 2.28
N SER A 164 19.28 -13.61 2.24
CA SER A 164 18.66 -14.06 0.99
C SER A 164 18.35 -12.89 0.06
N ILE A 165 17.75 -11.81 0.58
CA ILE A 165 17.43 -10.59 -0.18
C ILE A 165 18.71 -9.92 -0.69
N SER A 166 19.72 -9.77 0.17
CA SER A 166 21.03 -9.23 -0.21
C SER A 166 21.70 -10.05 -1.32
N THR A 167 21.65 -11.38 -1.22
CA THR A 167 22.21 -12.28 -2.23
C THR A 167 21.51 -12.12 -3.57
N LEU A 168 20.18 -12.06 -3.56
CA LEU A 168 19.38 -11.83 -4.77
C LEU A 168 19.71 -10.47 -5.40
N PHE A 169 19.75 -9.41 -4.58
CA PHE A 169 20.09 -8.07 -5.04
C PHE A 169 21.46 -8.02 -5.71
N ARG A 170 22.50 -8.59 -5.09
CA ARG A 170 23.86 -8.65 -5.64
C ARG A 170 23.91 -9.47 -6.94
N SER A 171 23.20 -10.59 -7.00
CA SER A 171 23.08 -11.42 -8.20
C SER A 171 22.48 -10.65 -9.38
N GLN A 172 21.44 -9.86 -9.14
CA GLN A 172 20.78 -9.04 -10.17
C GLN A 172 21.63 -7.83 -10.60
N ASN A 173 22.49 -7.30 -9.72
CA ASN A 173 23.24 -6.07 -9.94
C ASN A 173 24.73 -6.27 -10.30
N ARG A 174 25.17 -7.52 -10.50
CA ARG A 174 26.56 -7.89 -10.89
C ARG A 174 27.63 -7.03 -10.21
N PHE A 175 27.73 -7.14 -8.90
CA PHE A 175 28.92 -6.77 -8.14
C PHE A 175 29.79 -7.98 -7.87
#